data_AF-A0A8X8KPP5-F1
#
_entry.id   AF-A0A8X8KPP5-F1
#
_cell.length_a   1.000
_cell.length_b   1.000
_cell.length_c   1.000
_cell.angle_alpha   90.00
_cell.angle_beta   90.00
_cell.angle_gamma   90.00
#
_symmetry.space_group_name_H-M   'P 1'
#
loop_
_entity.id
_entity.type
_entity.pdbx_description
1 polymer ?
#
loop_
_entity_poly.entity_id
_entity_poly.type
_entity_poly.pdbx_seq_one_letter_code
_entity_poly.pdbx_strand_id
1 'polypeptide(L)' 'MNLVWLMRMARWARHPPSWGRVKLVAAVVALCLLLVGIEVFLGWPDWLTTHGGGRPVRP' A
#
# COMPACT_ATOMS: atom_id res chain seq x y z
N MET A 1 -8.75 -16.68 11.60
CA MET A 1 -7.46 -17.00 10.96
C MET A 1 -7.67 -18.18 10.03
N ASN A 2 -7.61 -18.00 8.72
CA ASN A 2 -8.05 -19.02 7.77
C ASN A 2 -6.85 -19.67 7.06
N LEU A 3 -6.72 -21.00 7.17
CA LEU A 3 -5.67 -21.81 6.52
C LEU A 3 -5.58 -21.61 5.00
N VAL A 4 -6.68 -21.19 4.37
CA VAL A 4 -6.73 -20.86 2.95
C VAL A 4 -5.70 -19.78 2.57
N TRP A 5 -5.45 -18.80 3.44
CA TRP A 5 -4.45 -17.75 3.20
C TRP A 5 -3.02 -18.30 3.22
N LEU A 6 -2.71 -19.19 4.16
CA LEU A 6 -1.41 -19.88 4.25
C LEU A 6 -1.15 -20.72 3.00
N MET A 7 -2.14 -21.49 2.54
CA MET A 7 -2.00 -22.29 1.31
C MET A 7 -1.78 -21.41 0.06
N ARG A 8 -2.41 -20.23 0.00
CA ARG A 8 -2.22 -19.28 -1.11
C ARG A 8 -0.81 -18.67 -1.09
N MET A 9 -0.27 -18.31 0.07
CA MET A 9 1.12 -17.83 0.19
C MET A 9 2.13 -18.92 -0.14
N ALA A 10 1.91 -20.16 0.32
CA ALA A 10 2.76 -21.29 -0.03
C ALA A 10 2.77 -21.55 -1.55
N ARG A 11 1.64 -21.36 -2.22
CA ARG A 11 1.55 -21.47 -3.69
C ARG A 11 2.32 -20.36 -4.40
N TRP A 12 2.28 -19.13 -3.90
CA TRP A 12 3.10 -18.02 -4.42
C TRP A 12 4.59 -18.31 -4.31
N ALA A 13 5.06 -18.91 -3.22
CA ALA A 13 6.47 -19.27 -3.06
C ALA A 13 6.92 -20.36 -4.05
N ARG A 14 6.04 -21.32 -4.37
CA ARG A 14 6.34 -22.43 -5.30
C ARG A 14 6.12 -22.08 -6.77
N HIS A 15 5.15 -21.22 -7.06
CA HIS A 15 4.76 -20.84 -8.41
C HIS A 15 4.44 -19.35 -8.42
N PRO A 16 5.46 -18.49 -8.50
CA PRO A 16 5.27 -17.07 -8.39
C PRO A 16 4.40 -16.56 -9.56
N PRO A 17 3.53 -15.57 -9.31
CA PRO A 17 2.82 -14.89 -10.38
C PRO A 17 3.82 -14.27 -11.37
N SER A 18 3.35 -13.98 -12.60
CA SER A 18 4.22 -13.48 -13.66
C SER A 18 5.10 -12.31 -13.20
N TRP A 19 6.37 -12.33 -13.60
CA TRP A 19 7.36 -11.32 -13.21
C TRP A 19 6.92 -9.88 -13.50
N GLY A 20 6.09 -9.66 -14.52
CA GLY A 20 5.49 -8.34 -14.80
C GLY A 20 4.57 -7.84 -13.67
N ARG A 21 3.72 -8.71 -13.11
CA ARG A 21 2.84 -8.34 -11.98
C ARG A 21 3.66 -8.07 -10.71
N VAL A 22 4.68 -8.88 -10.46
CA VAL A 22 5.57 -8.70 -9.30
C VAL A 22 6.27 -7.35 -9.38
N LYS A 23 6.83 -6.98 -10.53
CA LYS A 23 7.49 -5.68 -10.75
C LYS A 23 6.50 -4.51 -10.61
N LEU A 24 5.29 -4.64 -11.15
CA LEU A 24 4.25 -3.62 -11.02
C LEU A 24 3.92 -3.39 -9.53
N VAL A 25 3.64 -4.44 -8.77
CA VAL A 25 3.30 -4.32 -7.36
C VAL A 25 4.49 -3.78 -6.56
N ALA A 26 5.71 -4.27 -6.82
CA ALA A 26 6.91 -3.77 -6.16
C ALA A 26 7.15 -2.28 -6.44
N ALA A 27 6.95 -1.82 -7.68
CA ALA A 27 7.08 -0.41 -8.04
C ALA A 27 6.02 0.46 -7.35
N VAL A 28 4.77 0.00 -7.28
CA VAL A 28 3.69 0.71 -6.56
C VAL A 28 4.00 0.80 -5.06
N VAL A 29 4.43 -0.30 -4.44
CA VAL A 29 4.81 -0.32 -3.02
C VAL A 29 5.99 0.61 -2.77
N ALA A 30 7.01 0.59 -3.62
CA ALA A 30 8.15 1.51 -3.52
C ALA A 30 7.70 2.98 -3.64
N LEU A 31 6.77 3.29 -4.55
CA LEU A 31 6.22 4.63 -4.69
C LEU A 31 5.44 5.08 -3.44
N CYS A 32 4.59 4.21 -2.88
CA CYS A 32 3.89 4.49 -1.63
C CYS A 32 4.86 4.70 -0.46
N LEU A 33 5.89 3.86 -0.33
CA LEU A 33 6.90 4.01 0.71
C LEU A 33 7.73 5.29 0.54
N LEU A 34 8.02 5.68 -0.71
CA LEU A 34 8.70 6.93 -1.01
C LEU A 34 7.83 8.12 -0.57
N LEU A 35 6.55 8.12 -0.94
CA LEU A 35 5.59 9.16 -0.54
C LEU A 35 5.47 9.27 0.98
N VAL A 36 5.29 8.14 1.67
CA VAL A 36 5.19 8.11 3.14
C VAL A 36 6.51 8.52 3.79
N GLY A 37 7.64 8.08 3.25
CA GLY A 37 8.96 8.53 3.72
C GLY A 37 9.09 10.05 3.61
N ILE A 38 8.76 10.61 2.45
CA ILE A 38 8.76 12.06 2.23
C ILE A 38 7.82 12.76 3.23
N GLU A 39 6.61 12.24 3.47
CA GLU A 39 5.64 12.79 4.42
C GLU A 39 6.15 12.77 5.87
N VAL A 40 6.78 11.67 6.31
CA VAL A 40 7.32 11.56 7.68
C VAL A 40 8.56 12.44 7.88
N PHE A 41 9.41 12.59 6.87
CA PHE A 41 10.64 13.38 6.98
C PHE A 41 10.46 14.89 6.79
N LEU A 42 9.52 15.33 5.95
CA LEU A 42 9.29 16.75 5.63
C LEU A 42 8.01 17.32 6.26
N GLY A 43 7.14 16.46 6.80
CA GLY A 43 5.78 16.83 7.21
C GLY A 43 4.84 16.93 6.01
N TRP A 44 3.54 16.74 6.25
CA TRP A 44 2.54 16.85 5.20
C TRP A 44 2.18 18.33 4.98
N PRO A 45 2.38 18.88 3.79
CA PRO A 45 2.25 20.32 3.62
C PRO A 45 0.79 20.74 3.50
N ASP A 46 0.46 21.91 4.05
CA ASP A 46 -0.91 22.46 4.09
C ASP A 46 -1.55 22.62 2.71
N TRP A 47 -0.76 22.74 1.64
CA TRP A 47 -1.25 22.81 0.26
C TRP A 47 -1.65 21.47 -0.36
N LEU A 48 -1.16 20.35 0.18
CA LEU A 48 -1.69 19.01 -0.12
C LEU A 48 -2.88 18.65 0.76
N THR A 49 -3.09 19.40 1.85
CA THR A 49 -4.25 19.25 2.73
C THR A 49 -5.52 19.63 2.02
N THR A 50 -6.23 18.61 1.54
CA THR A 50 -7.56 18.77 0.98
C THR A 50 -8.50 19.27 2.08
N HIS A 51 -9.14 20.43 1.88
CA HIS A 51 -10.22 20.95 2.74
C HIS A 51 -11.53 20.14 2.60
N GLY A 52 -11.42 18.85 2.28
CA GLY A 52 -12.54 17.94 2.15
C GLY A 52 -12.77 17.26 3.48
N GLY A 53 -13.80 17.70 4.20
CA GLY A 53 -14.25 17.08 5.45
C GLY A 53 -14.31 15.56 5.34
N GLY A 54 -13.36 14.90 5.99
CA GLY A 54 -13.49 13.48 6.30
C GLY A 54 -14.86 13.27 6.95
N ARG A 55 -15.56 12.22 6.50
CA ARG A 55 -16.94 11.87 6.91
C ARG A 55 -17.24 12.39 8.32
N PRO A 56 -18.30 13.18 8.54
CA PRO A 56 -18.68 13.53 9.89
C PRO A 56 -18.85 12.23 10.67
N VAL A 57 -18.04 12.05 11.72
CA VAL A 57 -18.28 11.04 12.73
C VAL A 57 -19.66 11.39 13.27
N ARG A 58 -20.68 10.63 12.83
CA ARG A 58 -22.05 10.86 13.27
C ARG A 58 -22.09 10.73 14.80
N PRO A 59 -22.87 11.59 15.48
CA PRO A 59 -22.95 11.63 16.94
C PRO A 59 -23.40 10.30 17.53
#